data_AF-A0A9P8SHH6-F1
#
_entry.id   AF-A0A9P8SHH6-F1
#
_cell.length_a   1.000
_cell.length_b   1.000
_cell.length_c   1.000
_cell.angle_alpha   90.00
_cell.angle_beta   90.00
_cell.angle_gamma   90.00
#
_symmetry.space_group_name_H-M   'P 1'
#
loop_
_entity.id
_entity.type
_entity.pdbx_description
1 polymer ?
#
loop_
_entity_poly.entity_id
_entity_poly.type
_entity_poly.pdbx_seq_one_letter_code
_entity_poly.pdbx_strand_id
1 'polypeptide(L)'
;MPSEESKPVDPAVKEADAKLKGKQAEIDSEPDEGHDHDHDEEQDGGEAATTADGSGSKKQKKKKKSKRDKAKELLTRKSGDQESDIKKAIGGLTPQQMKELLALNPSLAQEVSQASGSADPTPEQTAEMLSKMNLQDIMTGLASTGKNVKDMGAYKFWQTQPVPRFGDEDKAIEEGPLRIQTVDEVDKEPQPLVAGFEWVKVDLCSEEEMKEVYELLNGHYVEDDEAMFRFNYSPSILRWAMMAPGWQKKYHIGVRAIQSRKLVAFISAIPVRLRVRDKTVLCSEVNFLCIHKKLRGKRLAPVLIKEVTRVSNLDGVWQGLYTAGIVLPKPVSTCRYFHRSINWQKLNDCGFSPLPPGSKPQYQIRKYALPDNTSTRGLREMKEKDIDGVVSLLKRYLARFDMAPEFTPEEAHHWFIPKPDGEQAIWSYVVEDNDKKITDFFSFFCVESSVINNSKHDILRVAYLFYYASESGLAQPFDKPALKTRLNSLINDALILAKKARFDVFNALTLMDNALFLEQQKFGAGDGQLHYYLFNYRMKHIAGGVNKKNQLDEDTCSGIGLVMP
;
A
#
# COMPACT_ATOMS: atom_id res chain seq x y z
N MET A 1 14.22 -69.27 -2.78
CA MET A 1 15.26 -69.11 -3.82
C MET A 1 14.57 -68.73 -5.12
N PRO A 2 15.03 -67.69 -5.83
CA PRO A 2 15.72 -66.50 -5.31
C PRO A 2 15.14 -65.19 -5.95
N SER A 3 15.10 -64.07 -5.23
CA SER A 3 16.08 -62.95 -5.22
C SER A 3 15.84 -61.89 -6.30
N GLU A 4 15.65 -60.64 -5.87
CA GLU A 4 16.62 -59.55 -6.12
C GLU A 4 16.32 -58.33 -5.23
N GLU A 5 17.18 -58.14 -4.22
CA GLU A 5 17.53 -56.83 -3.66
C GLU A 5 18.18 -55.99 -4.79
N SER A 6 18.11 -54.67 -4.86
CA SER A 6 18.98 -53.78 -4.08
C SER A 6 18.80 -52.31 -4.52
N LYS A 7 18.61 -51.36 -3.60
CA LYS A 7 19.61 -50.35 -3.17
C LYS A 7 18.96 -49.08 -2.55
N PRO A 8 19.54 -48.56 -1.45
CA PRO A 8 19.08 -47.37 -0.72
C PRO A 8 19.67 -46.07 -1.31
N VAL A 9 18.94 -44.96 -1.16
CA VAL A 9 19.41 -43.61 -1.56
C VAL A 9 19.73 -42.75 -0.33
N ASP A 10 21.02 -42.42 -0.26
CA ASP A 10 21.80 -41.32 0.34
C ASP A 10 21.92 -41.02 1.86
N PRO A 11 23.16 -40.83 2.38
CA PRO A 11 23.46 -40.44 3.76
C PRO A 11 23.31 -38.93 4.07
N ALA A 12 22.95 -38.08 3.10
CA ALA A 12 22.94 -36.62 3.26
C ALA A 12 21.90 -36.09 4.28
N VAL A 13 20.93 -36.91 4.69
CA VAL A 13 19.90 -36.53 5.67
C VAL A 13 20.39 -36.69 7.12
N LYS A 14 21.37 -37.57 7.39
CA LYS A 14 21.87 -37.82 8.75
C LYS A 14 22.97 -36.85 9.20
N GLU A 15 23.67 -36.19 8.27
CA GLU A 15 24.64 -35.15 8.62
C GLU A 15 24.00 -33.78 8.90
N ALA A 16 22.80 -33.52 8.37
CA ALA A 16 22.02 -32.32 8.69
C ALA A 16 21.47 -32.37 10.13
N ASP A 17 21.02 -33.56 10.57
CA ASP A 17 20.53 -33.79 11.94
C ASP A 17 21.65 -33.80 13.00
N ALA A 18 22.88 -34.16 12.62
CA ALA A 18 24.03 -34.13 13.53
C ALA A 18 24.58 -32.72 13.75
N LYS A 19 24.50 -31.82 12.75
CA LYS A 19 24.95 -30.42 12.88
C LYS A 19 23.98 -29.52 13.67
N LEU A 20 22.73 -29.95 13.87
CA LEU A 20 21.74 -29.21 14.66
C LEU A 20 21.69 -29.61 16.15
N LYS A 21 22.38 -30.70 16.55
CA LYS A 21 22.48 -31.12 17.96
C LYS A 21 23.66 -30.51 18.73
N GLY A 22 24.51 -29.70 18.08
CA GLY A 22 25.79 -29.23 18.63
C GLY A 22 25.87 -27.76 19.05
N LYS A 23 24.78 -26.99 19.02
CA LYS A 23 24.77 -25.60 19.52
C LYS A 23 23.51 -25.32 20.33
N GLN A 24 23.50 -25.89 21.53
CA GLN A 24 22.52 -25.58 22.58
C GLN A 24 23.30 -25.46 23.91
N ALA A 25 23.78 -24.25 24.19
CA ALA A 25 24.34 -23.69 25.43
C ALA A 25 24.79 -22.27 25.02
N GLU A 26 24.41 -21.13 25.61
CA GLU A 26 23.83 -20.76 26.89
C GLU A 26 22.80 -19.65 26.63
N ILE A 27 21.70 -19.63 27.37
CA ILE A 27 20.88 -18.42 27.54
C ILE A 27 20.94 -18.17 29.04
N ASP A 28 21.88 -17.34 29.45
CA ASP A 28 21.82 -16.66 30.73
C ASP A 28 21.79 -15.14 30.49
N SER A 29 20.96 -14.53 31.31
CA SER A 29 20.69 -13.10 31.48
C SER A 29 21.91 -12.35 32.01
N GLU A 30 22.22 -11.16 31.46
CA GLU A 30 22.29 -9.85 32.17
C GLU A 30 22.89 -8.72 31.27
N PRO A 31 22.77 -7.43 31.66
CA PRO A 31 22.70 -6.28 30.76
C PRO A 31 24.07 -5.66 30.45
N ASP A 32 24.19 -4.88 29.38
CA ASP A 32 25.43 -4.15 29.07
C ASP A 32 25.20 -2.64 29.14
N GLU A 33 25.87 -2.05 30.14
CA GLU A 33 26.10 -0.62 30.33
C GLU A 33 27.15 -0.11 29.33
N GLY A 34 27.20 1.21 29.18
CA GLY A 34 28.02 1.87 28.17
C GLY A 34 29.53 1.73 28.37
N HIS A 35 30.26 2.02 27.30
CA HIS A 35 31.59 2.60 27.44
C HIS A 35 31.92 3.58 26.32
N ASP A 36 32.34 4.76 26.77
CA ASP A 36 32.97 5.84 26.05
C ASP A 36 34.16 5.41 25.19
N HIS A 37 34.40 6.16 24.11
CA HIS A 37 35.76 6.43 23.67
C HIS A 37 35.86 7.85 23.08
N ASP A 38 36.47 8.72 23.87
CA ASP A 38 37.11 9.97 23.46
C ASP A 38 38.20 9.71 22.40
N HIS A 39 38.30 10.61 21.43
CA HIS A 39 39.59 11.19 21.07
C HIS A 39 39.39 12.52 20.32
N ASP A 40 39.80 13.60 20.98
CA ASP A 40 39.91 14.95 20.48
C ASP A 40 41.13 15.17 19.55
N GLU A 41 40.90 16.08 18.60
CA GLU A 41 41.75 17.15 18.06
C GLU A 41 43.19 16.91 17.55
N GLU A 42 43.46 17.35 16.30
CA GLU A 42 44.36 18.49 16.07
C GLU A 42 44.18 19.12 14.66
N GLN A 43 44.21 20.46 14.65
CA GLN A 43 44.28 21.41 13.52
C GLN A 43 45.67 21.32 12.84
N ASP A 44 45.97 21.82 11.64
CA ASP A 44 45.98 23.22 11.18
C ASP A 44 46.40 23.29 9.68
N GLY A 45 46.28 24.49 9.09
CA GLY A 45 46.43 24.90 7.68
C GLY A 45 47.79 24.58 7.01
N GLY A 46 48.06 24.90 5.75
CA GLY A 46 47.50 25.87 4.80
C GLY A 46 48.54 26.13 3.67
N GLU A 47 48.05 26.42 2.47
CA GLU A 47 48.67 27.15 1.32
C GLU A 47 49.89 26.56 0.55
N ALA A 48 49.73 26.17 -0.74
CA ALA A 48 50.05 26.90 -2.01
C ALA A 48 51.55 26.84 -2.41
N ALA A 49 52.02 26.52 -3.64
CA ALA A 49 51.55 26.85 -4.98
C ALA A 49 52.23 26.02 -6.13
N THR A 50 51.52 25.96 -7.27
CA THR A 50 51.94 25.97 -8.72
C THR A 50 52.62 24.79 -9.46
N THR A 51 51.82 24.20 -10.38
CA THR A 51 52.02 23.84 -11.84
C THR A 51 53.23 23.00 -12.28
N ALA A 52 53.20 21.99 -13.18
CA ALA A 52 52.25 21.32 -14.09
C ALA A 52 52.85 19.88 -14.28
N ASP A 53 52.20 18.79 -14.72
CA ASP A 53 51.36 18.54 -15.88
C ASP A 53 50.81 17.09 -15.77
N GLY A 54 49.71 16.74 -16.43
CA GLY A 54 49.16 15.37 -16.38
C GLY A 54 47.64 15.24 -16.58
N SER A 55 47.16 15.77 -17.70
CA SER A 55 45.75 15.74 -18.11
C SER A 55 45.23 14.33 -18.46
N GLY A 56 44.06 13.94 -17.93
CA GLY A 56 43.38 12.69 -18.36
C GLY A 56 41.91 12.53 -17.92
N SER A 57 41.52 12.96 -16.72
CA SER A 57 40.23 12.53 -16.13
C SER A 57 39.05 13.53 -16.19
N LYS A 58 39.30 14.83 -16.47
CA LYS A 58 38.24 15.88 -16.44
C LYS A 58 37.40 16.00 -17.72
N LYS A 59 37.88 15.53 -18.89
CA LYS A 59 37.12 15.61 -20.17
C LYS A 59 35.97 14.58 -20.26
N GLN A 60 36.04 13.45 -19.56
CA GLN A 60 34.97 12.44 -19.56
C GLN A 60 33.75 12.85 -18.71
N LYS A 61 33.94 13.55 -17.57
CA LYS A 61 32.83 14.00 -16.71
C LYS A 61 31.99 15.11 -17.35
N LYS A 62 32.58 16.04 -18.12
CA LYS A 62 31.83 17.09 -18.84
C LYS A 62 30.99 16.54 -20.02
N LYS A 63 31.51 15.53 -20.75
CA LYS A 63 30.77 14.85 -21.84
C LYS A 63 29.58 14.00 -21.32
N LYS A 64 29.68 13.39 -20.14
CA LYS A 64 28.55 12.66 -19.51
C LYS A 64 27.43 13.60 -19.04
N LYS A 65 27.76 14.81 -18.56
CA LYS A 65 26.77 15.80 -18.11
C LYS A 65 25.97 16.41 -19.28
N SER A 66 26.63 16.77 -20.39
CA SER A 66 25.93 17.37 -21.55
C SER A 66 25.08 16.38 -22.35
N LYS A 67 25.37 15.06 -22.28
CA LYS A 67 24.52 14.02 -22.89
C LYS A 67 23.22 13.81 -22.09
N ARG A 68 23.26 13.96 -20.77
CA ARG A 68 22.10 13.84 -19.87
C ARG A 68 21.11 15.00 -20.05
N ASP A 69 21.63 16.20 -20.34
CA ASP A 69 20.80 17.38 -20.62
C ASP A 69 20.12 17.29 -22.00
N LYS A 70 20.80 16.78 -23.04
CA LYS A 70 20.20 16.52 -24.36
C LYS A 70 19.09 15.45 -24.33
N ALA A 71 19.23 14.42 -23.49
CA ALA A 71 18.17 13.41 -23.30
C ALA A 71 16.94 14.00 -22.60
N LYS A 72 17.14 14.97 -21.70
CA LYS A 72 16.07 15.68 -20.99
C LYS A 72 15.26 16.61 -21.91
N GLU A 73 15.90 17.17 -22.92
CA GLU A 73 15.30 18.09 -23.90
C GLU A 73 14.48 17.36 -24.99
N LEU A 74 14.81 16.10 -25.29
CA LEU A 74 14.04 15.26 -26.21
C LEU A 74 12.71 14.77 -25.59
N LEU A 75 12.66 14.65 -24.26
CA LEU A 75 11.49 14.18 -23.50
C LEU A 75 10.42 15.25 -23.24
N THR A 76 10.66 16.51 -23.62
CA THR A 76 9.79 17.65 -23.31
C THR A 76 9.03 18.21 -24.52
N ARG A 77 9.16 17.63 -25.73
CA ARG A 77 8.40 18.09 -26.90
C ARG A 77 6.96 17.56 -26.91
N LYS A 78 6.00 18.49 -26.96
CA LYS A 78 4.58 18.24 -27.23
C LYS A 78 4.36 17.97 -28.72
N SER A 79 3.84 16.79 -29.07
CA SER A 79 2.98 16.59 -30.24
C SER A 79 2.32 15.21 -30.15
N GLY A 80 1.03 15.16 -30.48
CA GLY A 80 0.20 13.96 -30.42
C GLY A 80 0.41 13.09 -31.65
N ASP A 81 1.32 12.12 -31.53
CA ASP A 81 1.29 10.79 -32.19
C ASP A 81 2.48 9.94 -31.68
N GLN A 82 2.49 9.68 -30.36
CA GLN A 82 3.69 9.19 -29.67
C GLN A 82 3.99 7.69 -29.89
N GLU A 83 3.05 6.89 -30.40
CA GLU A 83 3.31 5.45 -30.59
C GLU A 83 4.30 5.18 -31.73
N SER A 84 4.16 5.92 -32.85
CA SER A 84 5.11 5.83 -33.97
C SER A 84 6.47 6.44 -33.64
N ASP A 85 6.49 7.50 -32.83
CA ASP A 85 7.73 8.20 -32.46
C ASP A 85 8.56 7.41 -31.46
N ILE A 86 7.93 6.66 -30.55
CA ILE A 86 8.63 5.77 -29.60
C ILE A 86 9.13 4.52 -30.34
N LYS A 87 8.34 3.91 -31.23
CA LYS A 87 8.80 2.79 -32.08
C LYS A 87 9.98 3.20 -32.98
N LYS A 88 9.95 4.41 -33.55
CA LYS A 88 11.09 5.00 -34.29
C LYS A 88 12.30 5.29 -33.40
N ALA A 89 12.10 5.77 -32.18
CA ALA A 89 13.17 6.04 -31.24
C ALA A 89 13.87 4.75 -30.77
N ILE A 90 13.11 3.68 -30.52
CA ILE A 90 13.65 2.35 -30.16
C ILE A 90 14.37 1.73 -31.36
N GLY A 91 13.81 1.81 -32.56
CA GLY A 91 14.46 1.36 -33.80
C GLY A 91 15.69 2.19 -34.21
N GLY A 92 15.89 3.37 -33.62
CA GLY A 92 17.04 4.25 -33.86
C GLY A 92 18.18 4.13 -32.86
N LEU A 93 18.07 3.23 -31.86
CA LEU A 93 19.14 3.02 -30.88
C LEU A 93 20.32 2.28 -31.51
N THR A 94 21.54 2.76 -31.26
CA THR A 94 22.74 2.04 -31.71
C THR A 94 22.93 0.75 -30.88
N PRO A 95 23.57 -0.28 -31.46
CA PRO A 95 23.90 -1.52 -30.75
C PRO A 95 24.59 -1.32 -29.39
N GLN A 96 25.42 -0.28 -29.28
CA GLN A 96 26.15 0.07 -28.07
C GLN A 96 25.24 0.67 -26.99
N GLN A 97 24.23 1.44 -27.38
CA GLN A 97 23.25 2.03 -26.45
C GLN A 97 22.26 0.99 -25.93
N MET A 98 21.89 0.00 -26.75
CA MET A 98 21.06 -1.12 -26.29
C MET A 98 21.80 -1.98 -25.27
N LYS A 99 23.09 -2.26 -25.49
CA LYS A 99 23.90 -3.01 -24.54
C LYS A 99 24.09 -2.28 -23.21
N GLU A 100 24.24 -0.95 -23.23
CA GLU A 100 24.24 -0.14 -22.00
C GLU A 100 22.89 -0.16 -21.27
N LEU A 101 21.77 -0.16 -22.00
CA LEU A 101 20.42 -0.20 -21.42
C LEU A 101 20.12 -1.55 -20.73
N LEU A 102 20.56 -2.67 -21.31
CA LEU A 102 20.49 -3.99 -20.69
C LEU A 102 21.43 -4.12 -19.49
N ALA A 103 22.64 -3.54 -19.55
CA ALA A 103 23.58 -3.55 -18.43
C ALA A 103 23.10 -2.71 -17.23
N LEU A 104 22.28 -1.70 -17.48
CA LEU A 104 21.67 -0.86 -16.44
C LEU A 104 20.40 -1.47 -15.85
N ASN A 105 19.83 -2.51 -16.46
CA ASN A 105 18.60 -3.15 -16.01
C ASN A 105 18.69 -4.68 -16.10
N PRO A 106 19.20 -5.34 -15.04
CA PRO A 106 19.45 -6.78 -15.02
C PRO A 106 18.18 -7.64 -15.24
N SER A 107 17.01 -7.16 -14.83
CA SER A 107 15.74 -7.85 -15.04
C SER A 107 15.27 -7.79 -16.50
N LEU A 108 15.46 -6.65 -17.17
CA LEU A 108 15.18 -6.51 -18.59
C LEU A 108 16.13 -7.38 -19.43
N ALA A 109 17.41 -7.46 -19.05
CA ALA A 109 18.36 -8.38 -19.68
C ALA A 109 17.91 -9.84 -19.55
N GLN A 110 17.43 -10.25 -18.37
CA GLN A 110 16.96 -11.60 -18.13
C GLN A 110 15.69 -11.94 -18.93
N GLU A 111 14.75 -11.00 -19.09
CA GLU A 111 13.55 -11.16 -19.93
C GLU A 111 13.90 -11.25 -21.43
N VAL A 112 14.78 -10.39 -21.93
CA VAL A 112 15.21 -10.44 -23.34
C VAL A 112 15.97 -11.74 -23.63
N SER A 113 16.79 -12.22 -22.70
CA SER A 113 17.49 -13.52 -22.84
C SER A 113 16.52 -14.71 -22.80
N GLN A 114 15.48 -14.68 -21.94
CA GLN A 114 14.48 -15.73 -21.88
C GLN A 114 13.55 -15.74 -23.11
N ALA A 115 13.14 -14.56 -23.58
CA ALA A 115 12.27 -14.43 -24.75
C ALA A 115 13.00 -14.71 -26.07
N SER A 116 14.31 -14.43 -26.15
CA SER A 116 15.15 -14.74 -27.33
C SER A 116 15.69 -16.17 -27.35
N GLY A 117 15.58 -16.91 -26.24
CA GLY A 117 16.18 -18.24 -26.10
C GLY A 117 17.71 -18.25 -26.13
N SER A 118 18.36 -17.10 -25.95
CA SER A 118 19.81 -16.92 -25.97
C SER A 118 20.30 -16.21 -24.72
N ALA A 119 21.39 -16.71 -24.12
CA ALA A 119 22.05 -16.04 -22.99
C ALA A 119 22.69 -14.69 -23.38
N ASP A 120 22.98 -14.48 -24.68
CA ASP A 120 23.51 -13.23 -25.24
C ASP A 120 22.74 -12.91 -26.55
N PRO A 121 21.60 -12.20 -26.48
CA PRO A 121 20.82 -11.83 -27.66
C PRO A 121 21.53 -10.76 -28.49
N THR A 122 21.40 -10.83 -29.82
CA THR A 122 21.99 -9.81 -30.70
C THR A 122 21.25 -8.46 -30.56
N PRO A 123 21.88 -7.34 -30.95
CA PRO A 123 21.23 -6.04 -30.94
C PRO A 123 19.93 -5.99 -31.76
N GLU A 124 19.85 -6.72 -32.88
CA GLU A 124 18.61 -6.80 -33.68
C GLU A 124 17.52 -7.59 -32.95
N GLN A 125 17.86 -8.71 -32.30
CA GLN A 125 16.91 -9.52 -31.52
C GLN A 125 16.37 -8.75 -30.31
N THR A 126 17.24 -7.97 -29.67
CA THR A 126 16.88 -7.10 -28.54
C THR A 126 15.93 -6.00 -28.96
N ALA A 127 16.20 -5.33 -30.09
CA ALA A 127 15.34 -4.28 -30.63
C ALA A 127 13.96 -4.82 -31.04
N GLU A 128 13.94 -5.98 -31.69
CA GLU A 128 12.69 -6.62 -32.12
C GLU A 128 11.83 -7.02 -30.91
N MET A 129 12.42 -7.55 -29.84
CA MET A 129 11.70 -7.91 -28.61
C MET A 129 11.22 -6.67 -27.83
N LEU A 130 12.04 -5.62 -27.71
CA LEU A 130 11.62 -4.36 -27.09
C LEU A 130 10.50 -3.66 -27.88
N SER A 131 10.47 -3.85 -29.21
CA SER A 131 9.38 -3.34 -30.06
C SER A 131 8.08 -4.15 -29.95
N LYS A 132 8.18 -5.42 -29.52
CA LYS A 132 7.06 -6.34 -29.28
C LYS A 132 6.58 -6.34 -27.82
N MET A 133 7.37 -5.81 -26.88
CA MET A 133 6.95 -5.61 -25.49
C MET A 133 5.86 -4.54 -25.42
N ASN A 134 4.73 -4.88 -24.80
CA ASN A 134 3.58 -4.00 -24.70
C ASN A 134 3.91 -2.75 -23.86
N LEU A 135 3.57 -1.57 -24.37
CA LEU A 135 3.84 -0.29 -23.70
C LEU A 135 3.17 -0.23 -22.32
N GLN A 136 2.09 -0.98 -22.08
CA GLN A 136 1.43 -1.09 -20.78
C GLN A 136 2.20 -1.95 -19.77
N ASP A 137 2.93 -2.98 -20.19
CA ASP A 137 3.79 -3.78 -19.28
C ASP A 137 5.04 -2.99 -18.90
N ILE A 138 5.58 -2.26 -19.88
CA ILE A 138 6.64 -1.27 -19.66
C ILE A 138 6.10 -0.12 -18.79
N MET A 139 4.89 0.38 -18.99
CA MET A 139 4.31 1.44 -18.14
C MET A 139 3.88 0.95 -16.77
N THR A 140 3.49 -0.31 -16.59
CA THR A 140 3.25 -0.89 -15.26
C THR A 140 4.58 -1.07 -14.53
N GLY A 141 5.61 -1.51 -15.25
CA GLY A 141 7.01 -1.60 -14.77
C GLY A 141 7.72 -0.25 -14.59
N LEU A 142 7.29 0.82 -15.28
CA LEU A 142 7.85 2.18 -15.17
C LEU A 142 7.02 3.09 -14.26
N ALA A 143 5.71 2.85 -14.09
CA ALA A 143 4.85 3.51 -13.11
C ALA A 143 5.15 3.03 -11.69
N SER A 144 5.65 1.79 -11.55
CA SER A 144 6.45 1.38 -10.42
C SER A 144 7.87 1.91 -10.62
N THR A 145 8.36 2.78 -9.76
CA THR A 145 9.79 3.12 -9.72
C THR A 145 10.61 1.88 -9.37
N GLY A 146 11.02 1.10 -10.38
CA GLY A 146 12.23 0.25 -10.41
C GLY A 146 12.44 -0.82 -9.34
N LYS A 147 11.49 -1.08 -8.44
CA LYS A 147 11.56 -2.14 -7.44
C LYS A 147 10.19 -2.80 -7.36
N ASN A 148 10.13 -4.12 -7.56
CA ASN A 148 9.01 -5.03 -7.25
C ASN A 148 8.11 -5.53 -8.40
N VAL A 149 8.36 -5.23 -9.66
CA VAL A 149 7.72 -5.99 -10.76
C VAL A 149 8.61 -7.17 -11.11
N LYS A 150 8.23 -8.36 -10.67
CA LYS A 150 8.79 -9.61 -11.20
C LYS A 150 7.88 -10.09 -12.31
N ASP A 151 8.44 -10.67 -13.39
CA ASP A 151 7.66 -11.32 -14.43
C ASP A 151 6.67 -12.37 -13.84
N MET A 152 5.52 -12.59 -14.48
CA MET A 152 4.50 -13.57 -14.08
C MET A 152 5.07 -14.95 -13.79
N GLY A 153 6.11 -15.37 -14.52
CA GLY A 153 6.85 -16.61 -14.29
C GLY A 153 7.42 -16.76 -12.87
N ALA A 154 7.63 -15.65 -12.16
CA ALA A 154 8.17 -15.63 -10.80
C ALA A 154 7.10 -15.81 -9.70
N TYR A 155 5.81 -15.55 -9.97
CA TYR A 155 4.73 -15.64 -8.96
C TYR A 155 4.10 -17.03 -8.87
N LYS A 156 4.90 -18.04 -8.50
CA LYS A 156 4.49 -19.47 -8.44
C LYS A 156 3.20 -19.74 -7.66
N PHE A 157 2.92 -18.97 -6.60
CA PHE A 157 1.66 -19.10 -5.83
C PHE A 157 0.47 -18.51 -6.60
N TRP A 158 0.54 -17.24 -7.00
CA TRP A 158 -0.57 -16.52 -7.64
C TRP A 158 -0.99 -17.13 -8.98
N GLN A 159 -0.09 -17.82 -9.69
CA GLN A 159 -0.41 -18.60 -10.89
C GLN A 159 -1.49 -19.66 -10.66
N THR A 160 -1.61 -20.18 -9.43
CA THR A 160 -2.57 -21.22 -9.06
C THR A 160 -3.87 -20.68 -8.48
N GLN A 161 -3.94 -19.36 -8.23
CA GLN A 161 -5.07 -18.72 -7.58
C GLN A 161 -6.06 -18.18 -8.63
N PRO A 162 -7.36 -18.06 -8.30
CA PRO A 162 -8.37 -17.49 -9.19
C PRO A 162 -8.24 -15.96 -9.23
N VAL A 163 -7.17 -15.46 -9.83
CA VAL A 163 -6.92 -14.03 -10.07
C VAL A 163 -6.64 -13.77 -11.55
N PRO A 164 -7.02 -12.61 -12.11
CA PRO A 164 -6.69 -12.28 -13.49
C PRO A 164 -5.17 -12.23 -13.72
N ARG A 165 -4.71 -12.59 -14.93
CA ARG A 165 -3.27 -12.60 -15.27
C ARG A 165 -2.85 -11.32 -15.99
N PHE A 166 -1.56 -10.97 -15.93
CA PHE A 166 -1.01 -9.94 -16.82
C PHE A 166 -1.07 -10.44 -18.27
N GLY A 167 -1.46 -9.57 -19.21
CA GLY A 167 -1.62 -9.91 -20.62
C GLY A 167 -2.97 -10.51 -21.05
N ASP A 168 -3.92 -10.74 -20.13
CA ASP A 168 -5.32 -11.04 -20.50
C ASP A 168 -5.95 -9.75 -21.09
N GLU A 169 -5.82 -9.51 -22.41
CA GLU A 169 -6.42 -8.35 -23.10
C GLU A 169 -7.90 -8.55 -23.47
N ASP A 170 -8.73 -7.57 -23.09
CA ASP A 170 -9.64 -6.76 -23.92
C ASP A 170 -10.48 -7.40 -25.05
N LYS A 171 -10.81 -8.69 -24.97
CA LYS A 171 -12.10 -9.16 -25.51
C LYS A 171 -13.22 -8.61 -24.63
N ALA A 172 -14.48 -8.65 -25.06
CA ALA A 172 -15.61 -8.27 -24.20
C ALA A 172 -15.57 -9.08 -22.89
N ILE A 173 -14.95 -8.53 -21.85
CA ILE A 173 -14.78 -9.20 -20.57
C ILE A 173 -16.12 -9.08 -19.86
N GLU A 174 -16.81 -10.21 -19.73
CA GLU A 174 -17.91 -10.32 -18.77
C GLU A 174 -17.31 -10.27 -17.37
N GLU A 175 -17.70 -9.25 -16.60
CA GLU A 175 -17.24 -9.09 -15.22
C GLU A 175 -17.99 -10.06 -14.29
N GLY A 176 -17.28 -10.71 -13.38
CA GLY A 176 -17.87 -11.69 -12.48
C GLY A 176 -16.88 -12.68 -11.88
N PRO A 177 -17.38 -13.70 -11.17
CA PRO A 177 -16.56 -14.72 -10.53
C PRO A 177 -15.70 -15.50 -11.53
N LEU A 178 -14.45 -15.80 -11.15
CA LEU A 178 -13.53 -16.60 -11.99
C LEU A 178 -13.74 -18.11 -11.82
N ARG A 179 -14.09 -18.53 -10.61
CA ARG A 179 -14.39 -19.90 -10.23
C ARG A 179 -15.72 -19.92 -9.50
N ILE A 180 -16.61 -20.79 -9.98
CA ILE A 180 -17.88 -21.12 -9.33
C ILE A 180 -17.67 -22.45 -8.63
N GLN A 181 -18.03 -22.52 -7.36
CA GLN A 181 -17.93 -23.70 -6.52
C GLN A 181 -18.99 -23.65 -5.43
N THR A 182 -19.29 -24.79 -4.83
CA THR A 182 -20.26 -24.93 -3.73
C THR A 182 -19.55 -25.18 -2.41
N VAL A 183 -20.24 -24.96 -1.28
CA VAL A 183 -19.70 -25.18 0.06
C VAL A 183 -19.31 -26.64 0.29
N ASP A 184 -19.95 -27.58 -0.41
CA ASP A 184 -19.68 -29.02 -0.32
C ASP A 184 -18.33 -29.41 -0.94
N GLU A 185 -17.84 -28.63 -1.90
CA GLU A 185 -16.52 -28.81 -2.52
C GLU A 185 -15.36 -28.25 -1.66
N VAL A 186 -15.67 -27.61 -0.53
CA VAL A 186 -14.68 -26.98 0.35
C VAL A 186 -14.29 -27.94 1.46
N ASP A 187 -12.98 -28.18 1.59
CA ASP A 187 -12.41 -28.98 2.67
C ASP A 187 -12.83 -28.43 4.05
N LYS A 188 -13.40 -29.30 4.90
CA LYS A 188 -13.88 -28.93 6.23
C LYS A 188 -12.76 -28.75 7.24
N GLU A 189 -11.64 -29.45 7.03
CA GLU A 189 -10.45 -29.38 7.86
C GLU A 189 -9.37 -28.48 7.25
N PRO A 190 -8.57 -27.79 8.07
CA PRO A 190 -7.47 -26.97 7.59
C PRO A 190 -6.33 -27.84 7.04
N GLN A 191 -5.53 -27.27 6.13
CA GLN A 191 -4.32 -27.94 5.67
C GLN A 191 -3.32 -28.07 6.83
N PRO A 192 -2.63 -29.22 6.98
CA PRO A 192 -1.67 -29.40 8.05
C PRO A 192 -0.48 -28.44 7.90
N LEU A 193 -0.08 -27.84 9.02
CA LEU A 193 1.14 -27.04 9.09
C LEU A 193 2.37 -27.93 9.21
N VAL A 194 3.54 -27.33 8.96
CA VAL A 194 4.83 -27.98 9.24
C VAL A 194 4.90 -28.31 10.74
N ALA A 195 5.50 -29.46 11.06
CA ALA A 195 5.69 -29.91 12.44
C ALA A 195 6.28 -28.80 13.33
N GLY A 196 5.71 -28.64 14.53
CA GLY A 196 6.08 -27.58 15.47
C GLY A 196 5.22 -26.33 15.40
N PHE A 197 4.28 -26.24 14.45
CA PHE A 197 3.30 -25.16 14.35
C PHE A 197 1.87 -25.68 14.40
N GLU A 198 0.96 -24.86 14.93
CA GLU A 198 -0.47 -25.17 15.00
C GLU A 198 -1.31 -23.94 14.60
N TRP A 199 -2.48 -24.22 14.03
CA TRP A 199 -3.48 -23.20 13.75
C TRP A 199 -4.14 -22.74 15.04
N VAL A 200 -4.41 -21.43 15.15
CA VAL A 200 -5.22 -20.86 16.23
C VAL A 200 -6.25 -19.90 15.65
N LYS A 201 -7.46 -19.91 16.23
CA LYS A 201 -8.48 -18.90 15.97
C LYS A 201 -8.39 -17.87 17.10
N VAL A 202 -7.87 -16.69 16.79
CA VAL A 202 -7.51 -15.70 17.78
C VAL A 202 -8.76 -14.97 18.29
N ASP A 203 -8.92 -14.88 19.61
CA ASP A 203 -10.02 -14.19 20.25
C ASP A 203 -9.72 -12.72 20.51
N LEU A 204 -10.20 -11.83 19.64
CA LEU A 204 -9.98 -10.39 19.80
C LEU A 204 -10.82 -9.76 20.95
N CYS A 205 -11.76 -10.51 21.52
CA CYS A 205 -12.45 -10.13 22.75
C CYS A 205 -11.60 -10.41 24.01
N SER A 206 -10.58 -11.27 23.91
CA SER A 206 -9.62 -11.51 24.99
C SER A 206 -8.52 -10.45 24.95
N GLU A 207 -8.28 -9.77 26.07
CA GLU A 207 -7.19 -8.79 26.17
C GLU A 207 -5.81 -9.43 26.00
N GLU A 208 -5.63 -10.68 26.45
CA GLU A 208 -4.37 -11.42 26.31
C GLU A 208 -4.07 -11.74 24.84
N GLU A 209 -5.05 -12.28 24.12
CA GLU A 209 -4.86 -12.63 22.71
C GLU A 209 -4.79 -11.40 21.81
N MET A 210 -5.54 -10.33 22.12
CA MET A 210 -5.37 -9.03 21.46
C MET A 210 -3.96 -8.48 21.63
N LYS A 211 -3.40 -8.58 22.85
CA LYS A 211 -2.03 -8.16 23.13
C LYS A 211 -1.02 -8.95 22.31
N GLU A 212 -1.21 -10.27 22.14
CA GLU A 212 -0.33 -11.06 21.26
C GLU A 212 -0.37 -10.59 19.80
N VAL A 213 -1.55 -10.27 19.27
CA VAL A 213 -1.69 -9.73 17.90
C VAL A 213 -1.02 -8.37 17.79
N TYR A 214 -1.26 -7.49 18.76
CA TYR A 214 -0.60 -6.19 18.85
C TYR A 214 0.93 -6.32 18.85
N GLU A 215 1.49 -7.19 19.69
CA GLU A 215 2.94 -7.40 19.78
C GLU A 215 3.52 -7.97 18.48
N LEU A 216 2.82 -8.92 17.83
CA LEU A 216 3.23 -9.46 16.54
C LEU A 216 3.26 -8.35 15.47
N LEU A 217 2.21 -7.53 15.40
CA LEU A 217 2.12 -6.44 14.43
C LEU A 217 3.17 -5.37 14.72
N ASN A 218 3.27 -4.90 15.95
CA ASN A 218 4.24 -3.88 16.36
C ASN A 218 5.70 -4.36 16.24
N GLY A 219 5.99 -5.66 16.23
CA GLY A 219 7.35 -6.18 16.01
C GLY A 219 7.68 -6.46 14.54
N HIS A 220 6.66 -6.76 13.73
CA HIS A 220 6.86 -7.45 12.44
C HIS A 220 5.92 -7.02 11.31
N TYR A 221 5.09 -6.00 11.50
CA TYR A 221 4.23 -5.47 10.45
C TYR A 221 4.99 -4.45 9.57
N VAL A 222 4.26 -3.76 8.69
CA VAL A 222 4.81 -2.88 7.65
C VAL A 222 5.76 -1.84 8.27
N GLU A 223 6.96 -1.77 7.70
CA GLU A 223 8.00 -0.79 7.96
C GLU A 223 8.20 -0.01 6.67
N ASP A 224 8.54 1.28 6.77
CA ASP A 224 9.01 2.04 5.62
C ASP A 224 10.34 1.46 5.10
N ASP A 225 10.68 1.80 3.86
CA ASP A 225 11.86 1.26 3.17
C ASP A 225 13.18 1.56 3.89
N GLU A 226 13.20 2.62 4.72
CA GLU A 226 14.35 3.05 5.52
C GLU A 226 14.26 2.61 6.99
N ALA A 227 13.18 1.91 7.38
CA ALA A 227 12.89 1.46 8.74
C ALA A 227 12.94 2.59 9.80
N MET A 228 12.55 3.81 9.42
CA MET A 228 12.41 4.96 10.33
C MET A 228 11.07 4.96 11.06
N PHE A 229 10.04 4.37 10.47
CA PHE A 229 8.67 4.38 10.98
C PHE A 229 8.05 2.98 10.95
N ARG A 230 7.38 2.63 12.04
CA ARG A 230 6.58 1.40 12.11
C ARG A 230 5.17 1.74 12.53
N PHE A 231 4.18 1.14 11.87
CA PHE A 231 2.80 1.30 12.31
C PHE A 231 2.60 0.76 13.72
N ASN A 232 2.00 1.59 14.55
CA ASN A 232 1.60 1.32 15.91
C ASN A 232 0.07 1.29 15.98
N TYR A 233 -0.52 0.15 15.59
CA TYR A 233 -1.95 -0.06 15.72
C TYR A 233 -2.28 -0.43 17.16
N SER A 234 -2.87 0.48 17.93
CA SER A 234 -3.30 0.16 19.29
C SER A 234 -4.38 -0.92 19.30
N PRO A 235 -4.56 -1.65 20.42
CA PRO A 235 -5.66 -2.61 20.58
C PRO A 235 -7.03 -2.04 20.23
N SER A 236 -7.30 -0.77 20.58
CA SER A 236 -8.57 -0.11 20.28
C SER A 236 -8.79 0.06 18.78
N ILE A 237 -7.75 0.48 18.05
CA ILE A 237 -7.79 0.63 16.58
C ILE A 237 -7.91 -0.75 15.91
N LEU A 238 -7.21 -1.77 16.42
CA LEU A 238 -7.30 -3.14 15.92
C LEU A 238 -8.72 -3.71 16.08
N ARG A 239 -9.40 -3.45 17.21
CA ARG A 239 -10.82 -3.82 17.39
C ARG A 239 -11.73 -3.06 16.43
N TRP A 240 -11.52 -1.74 16.29
CA TRP A 240 -12.28 -0.93 15.36
C TRP A 240 -12.15 -1.45 13.91
N ALA A 241 -10.94 -1.83 13.48
CA ALA A 241 -10.71 -2.31 12.12
C ALA A 241 -11.15 -3.77 11.89
N MET A 242 -10.96 -4.67 12.86
CA MET A 242 -11.18 -6.12 12.66
C MET A 242 -12.51 -6.65 13.19
N MET A 243 -13.25 -5.86 13.98
CA MET A 243 -14.51 -6.30 14.60
C MET A 243 -15.72 -5.50 14.09
N ALA A 244 -15.72 -5.18 12.78
CA ALA A 244 -16.87 -4.59 12.11
C ALA A 244 -18.07 -5.57 12.09
N PRO A 245 -19.32 -5.09 12.09
CA PRO A 245 -20.51 -5.94 12.16
C PRO A 245 -20.48 -7.12 11.18
N GLY A 246 -20.85 -8.31 11.66
CA GLY A 246 -20.71 -9.57 10.93
C GLY A 246 -19.36 -10.28 11.10
N TRP A 247 -18.39 -9.66 11.79
CA TRP A 247 -17.13 -10.33 12.14
C TRP A 247 -17.39 -11.63 12.93
N GLN A 248 -16.48 -12.59 12.77
CA GLN A 248 -16.51 -13.84 13.52
C GLN A 248 -15.08 -14.23 13.88
N LYS A 249 -14.89 -14.76 15.09
CA LYS A 249 -13.59 -15.23 15.61
C LYS A 249 -12.83 -16.14 14.63
N LYS A 250 -13.54 -16.95 13.85
CA LYS A 250 -12.94 -17.87 12.88
C LYS A 250 -12.18 -17.18 11.74
N TYR A 251 -12.44 -15.90 11.46
CA TYR A 251 -11.72 -15.13 10.44
C TYR A 251 -10.41 -14.51 10.96
N HIS A 252 -10.14 -14.57 12.25
CA HIS A 252 -8.88 -14.13 12.85
C HIS A 252 -7.96 -15.33 12.99
N ILE A 253 -7.19 -15.60 11.95
CA ILE A 253 -6.41 -16.83 11.81
C ILE A 253 -4.97 -16.54 12.21
N GLY A 254 -4.50 -17.27 13.23
CA GLY A 254 -3.13 -17.22 13.71
C GLY A 254 -2.39 -18.54 13.52
N VAL A 255 -1.07 -18.46 13.60
CA VAL A 255 -0.18 -19.62 13.71
C VAL A 255 0.64 -19.47 14.99
N ARG A 256 0.60 -20.46 15.87
CA ARG A 256 1.45 -20.53 17.07
C ARG A 256 2.53 -21.57 16.90
N ALA A 257 3.70 -21.32 17.49
CA ALA A 257 4.71 -22.34 17.68
C ALA A 257 4.33 -23.21 18.88
N ILE A 258 4.26 -24.54 18.70
CA ILE A 258 3.75 -25.47 19.73
C ILE A 258 4.58 -25.39 21.02
N GLN A 259 5.92 -25.38 20.89
CA GLN A 259 6.83 -25.41 22.04
C GLN A 259 6.78 -24.14 22.89
N SER A 260 6.73 -22.96 22.26
CA SER A 260 6.79 -21.68 22.97
C SER A 260 5.42 -21.01 23.14
N ARG A 261 4.38 -21.56 22.49
CA ARG A 261 3.02 -21.01 22.40
C ARG A 261 2.92 -19.59 21.83
N LYS A 262 4.02 -19.04 21.32
CA LYS A 262 4.08 -17.69 20.74
C LYS A 262 3.34 -17.63 19.40
N LEU A 263 2.57 -16.58 19.20
CA LEU A 263 1.97 -16.22 17.92
C LEU A 263 3.06 -15.75 16.96
N VAL A 264 3.18 -16.40 15.80
CA VAL A 264 4.26 -16.14 14.83
C VAL A 264 3.76 -15.70 13.45
N ALA A 265 2.46 -15.84 13.19
CA ALA A 265 1.82 -15.28 12.02
C ALA A 265 0.33 -15.04 12.27
N PHE A 266 -0.24 -14.10 11.53
CA PHE A 266 -1.64 -13.69 11.65
C PHE A 266 -2.18 -13.21 10.30
N ILE A 267 -3.46 -13.43 10.06
CA ILE A 267 -4.24 -12.87 8.95
C ILE A 267 -5.68 -12.67 9.43
N SER A 268 -6.30 -11.56 9.04
CA SER A 268 -7.67 -11.24 9.43
C SER A 268 -8.55 -11.05 8.20
N ALA A 269 -9.83 -11.35 8.35
CA ALA A 269 -10.86 -10.97 7.38
C ALA A 269 -12.14 -10.48 8.09
N ILE A 270 -12.84 -9.56 7.44
CA ILE A 270 -14.19 -9.12 7.81
C ILE A 270 -15.13 -9.22 6.60
N PRO A 271 -16.43 -9.48 6.80
CA PRO A 271 -17.38 -9.42 5.69
C PRO A 271 -17.59 -7.97 5.25
N VAL A 272 -17.65 -7.75 3.94
CA VAL A 272 -18.01 -6.44 3.35
C VAL A 272 -18.91 -6.63 2.15
N ARG A 273 -19.99 -5.86 2.07
CA ARG A 273 -20.83 -5.79 0.87
C ARG A 273 -20.21 -4.77 -0.08
N LEU A 274 -19.61 -5.27 -1.15
CA LEU A 274 -18.92 -4.45 -2.14
C LEU A 274 -19.76 -4.35 -3.41
N ARG A 275 -20.11 -3.13 -3.80
CA ARG A 275 -20.66 -2.87 -5.13
C ARG A 275 -19.51 -2.70 -6.11
N VAL A 276 -19.52 -3.51 -7.16
CA VAL A 276 -18.63 -3.45 -8.31
C VAL A 276 -19.50 -3.16 -9.54
N ARG A 277 -19.48 -1.91 -9.98
CA ARG A 277 -20.34 -1.31 -11.01
C ARG A 277 -21.82 -1.51 -10.67
N ASP A 278 -22.48 -2.40 -11.40
CA ASP A 278 -23.89 -2.76 -11.30
C ASP A 278 -24.14 -4.00 -10.41
N LYS A 279 -23.10 -4.73 -10.01
CA LYS A 279 -23.20 -5.95 -9.20
C LYS A 279 -22.82 -5.69 -7.75
N THR A 280 -23.57 -6.26 -6.80
CA THR A 280 -23.20 -6.25 -5.38
C THR A 280 -22.76 -7.65 -4.99
N VAL A 281 -21.55 -7.76 -4.43
CA VAL A 281 -20.95 -9.02 -3.97
C VAL A 281 -20.61 -8.94 -2.49
N LEU A 282 -20.88 -10.01 -1.75
CA LEU A 282 -20.36 -10.16 -0.39
C LEU A 282 -18.93 -10.70 -0.49
N CYS A 283 -17.98 -9.94 0.01
CA CYS A 283 -16.55 -10.27 -0.03
C CYS A 283 -16.00 -10.40 1.39
N SER A 284 -14.91 -11.15 1.52
CA SER A 284 -14.04 -11.09 2.68
C SER A 284 -12.99 -10.00 2.46
N GLU A 285 -13.07 -8.88 3.18
CA GLU A 285 -12.00 -7.88 3.22
C GLU A 285 -10.85 -8.41 4.06
N VAL A 286 -9.73 -8.75 3.42
CA VAL A 286 -8.56 -9.34 4.06
C VAL A 286 -7.55 -8.25 4.39
N ASN A 287 -7.15 -8.18 5.66
CA ASN A 287 -6.17 -7.20 6.14
C ASN A 287 -5.26 -7.83 7.23
N PHE A 288 -4.26 -7.08 7.70
CA PHE A 288 -3.36 -7.47 8.79
C PHE A 288 -2.59 -8.79 8.59
N LEU A 289 -2.30 -9.17 7.34
CA LEU A 289 -1.38 -10.28 7.05
C LEU A 289 0.02 -9.95 7.59
N CYS A 290 0.42 -10.64 8.65
CA CYS A 290 1.70 -10.46 9.30
C CYS A 290 2.40 -11.80 9.53
N ILE A 291 3.71 -11.84 9.24
CA ILE A 291 4.55 -12.99 9.53
C ILE A 291 5.80 -12.48 10.25
N HIS A 292 6.08 -13.12 11.38
CA HIS A 292 7.27 -12.85 12.18
C HIS A 292 8.53 -12.86 11.29
N LYS A 293 9.40 -11.85 11.43
CA LYS A 293 10.54 -11.60 10.54
C LYS A 293 11.41 -12.84 10.27
N LYS A 294 11.69 -13.64 11.32
CA LYS A 294 12.47 -14.90 11.23
C LYS A 294 11.86 -16.00 10.35
N LEU A 295 10.56 -15.95 10.07
CA LEU A 295 9.84 -16.92 9.25
C LEU A 295 9.53 -16.42 7.82
N ARG A 296 9.94 -15.19 7.49
CA ARG A 296 9.80 -14.65 6.14
C ARG A 296 10.67 -15.46 5.16
N GLY A 297 10.22 -15.56 3.91
CA GLY A 297 10.89 -16.38 2.88
C GLY A 297 10.60 -17.89 2.97
N LYS A 298 9.84 -18.36 3.97
CA LYS A 298 9.46 -19.78 4.14
C LYS A 298 8.11 -20.16 3.51
N ARG A 299 7.53 -19.27 2.69
CA ARG A 299 6.23 -19.46 2.01
C ARG A 299 5.03 -19.69 2.93
N LEU A 300 5.05 -19.12 4.14
CA LEU A 300 3.91 -19.20 5.08
C LEU A 300 2.72 -18.31 4.65
N ALA A 301 2.96 -17.18 3.98
CA ALA A 301 1.89 -16.30 3.49
C ALA A 301 0.88 -17.02 2.57
N PRO A 302 1.32 -17.77 1.54
CA PRO A 302 0.43 -18.64 0.76
C PRO A 302 -0.46 -19.58 1.58
N VAL A 303 0.06 -20.13 2.69
CA VAL A 303 -0.66 -21.08 3.55
C VAL A 303 -1.75 -20.35 4.33
N LEU A 304 -1.44 -19.16 4.88
CA LEU A 304 -2.42 -18.28 5.54
C LEU A 304 -3.53 -17.83 4.58
N ILE A 305 -3.16 -17.43 3.36
CA ILE A 305 -4.12 -16.99 2.34
C ILE A 305 -5.07 -18.14 1.96
N LYS A 306 -4.55 -19.36 1.79
CA LYS A 306 -5.40 -20.54 1.54
C LYS A 306 -6.35 -20.82 2.69
N GLU A 307 -5.90 -20.69 3.94
CA GLU A 307 -6.74 -20.95 5.10
C GLU A 307 -7.84 -19.91 5.27
N VAL A 308 -7.55 -18.61 5.15
CA VAL A 308 -8.61 -17.57 5.21
C VAL A 308 -9.60 -17.70 4.05
N THR A 309 -9.13 -18.14 2.87
CA THR A 309 -9.99 -18.45 1.73
C THR A 309 -10.90 -19.63 2.03
N ARG A 310 -10.35 -20.73 2.59
CA ARG A 310 -11.13 -21.91 2.98
C ARG A 310 -12.20 -21.56 4.01
N VAL A 311 -11.84 -20.79 5.04
CA VAL A 311 -12.78 -20.35 6.08
C VAL A 311 -13.89 -19.46 5.50
N SER A 312 -13.56 -18.53 4.61
CA SER A 312 -14.56 -17.68 3.93
C SER A 312 -15.50 -18.51 3.05
N ASN A 313 -14.93 -19.44 2.28
CA ASN A 313 -15.66 -20.33 1.38
C ASN A 313 -16.63 -21.27 2.12
N LEU A 314 -16.31 -21.67 3.37
CA LEU A 314 -17.21 -22.47 4.20
C LEU A 314 -18.51 -21.72 4.57
N ASP A 315 -18.50 -20.38 4.51
CA ASP A 315 -19.69 -19.55 4.72
C ASP A 315 -20.35 -19.11 3.41
N GLY A 316 -19.91 -19.66 2.28
CA GLY A 316 -20.41 -19.26 0.96
C GLY A 316 -19.94 -17.88 0.50
N VAL A 317 -18.86 -17.34 1.10
CA VAL A 317 -18.20 -16.11 0.65
C VAL A 317 -17.03 -16.47 -0.25
N TRP A 318 -17.16 -16.19 -1.55
CA TRP A 318 -16.24 -16.68 -2.58
C TRP A 318 -15.26 -15.64 -3.11
N GLN A 319 -15.51 -14.35 -2.82
CA GLN A 319 -14.69 -13.23 -3.26
C GLN A 319 -13.91 -12.65 -2.07
N GLY A 320 -12.70 -12.18 -2.34
CA GLY A 320 -11.87 -11.49 -1.35
C GLY A 320 -11.48 -10.10 -1.84
N LEU A 321 -11.45 -9.12 -0.96
CA LEU A 321 -10.96 -7.78 -1.22
C LEU A 321 -9.68 -7.58 -0.43
N TYR A 322 -8.62 -7.09 -1.08
CA TYR A 322 -7.38 -6.77 -0.37
C TYR A 322 -6.60 -5.68 -1.10
N THR A 323 -5.74 -5.01 -0.35
CA THR A 323 -4.80 -4.03 -0.90
C THR A 323 -3.36 -4.38 -0.55
N ALA A 324 -2.43 -3.97 -1.39
CA ALA A 324 -1.01 -4.10 -1.10
C ALA A 324 -0.21 -2.94 -1.70
N GLY A 325 0.88 -2.56 -1.04
CA GLY A 325 1.87 -1.63 -1.59
C GLY A 325 2.83 -2.27 -2.59
N ILE A 326 2.81 -3.60 -2.70
CA ILE A 326 3.53 -4.36 -3.74
C ILE A 326 2.58 -4.71 -4.89
N VAL A 327 3.14 -4.80 -6.10
CA VAL A 327 2.41 -5.21 -7.29
C VAL A 327 2.25 -6.75 -7.30
N LEU A 328 1.00 -7.19 -7.43
CA LEU A 328 0.59 -8.59 -7.58
C LEU A 328 -0.26 -8.74 -8.86
N PRO A 329 -0.37 -9.94 -9.45
CA PRO A 329 -1.22 -10.15 -10.63
C PRO A 329 -2.72 -10.28 -10.26
N LYS A 330 -3.66 -9.53 -10.84
CA LYS A 330 -3.54 -8.22 -11.51
C LYS A 330 -4.34 -7.20 -10.69
N PRO A 331 -3.83 -5.98 -10.43
CA PRO A 331 -4.57 -4.99 -9.66
C PRO A 331 -5.79 -4.50 -10.44
N VAL A 332 -6.92 -4.34 -9.74
CA VAL A 332 -8.14 -3.74 -10.31
C VAL A 332 -7.99 -2.23 -10.44
N SER A 333 -7.24 -1.61 -9.53
CA SER A 333 -6.89 -0.19 -9.56
C SER A 333 -5.62 0.08 -8.78
N THR A 334 -5.03 1.26 -8.99
CA THR A 334 -3.83 1.74 -8.29
C THR A 334 -4.03 3.20 -7.93
N CYS A 335 -3.96 3.50 -6.64
CA CYS A 335 -4.08 4.86 -6.11
C CYS A 335 -2.75 5.30 -5.51
N ARG A 336 -2.50 6.60 -5.46
CA ARG A 336 -1.25 7.17 -4.93
C ARG A 336 -1.47 7.83 -3.59
N TYR A 337 -0.54 7.64 -2.65
CA TYR A 337 -0.57 8.34 -1.36
C TYR A 337 -0.17 9.81 -1.51
N PHE A 338 -0.80 10.65 -0.71
CA PHE A 338 -0.57 12.08 -0.61
C PHE A 338 -0.56 12.47 0.86
N HIS A 339 0.30 13.43 1.21
CA HIS A 339 0.56 13.82 2.59
C HIS A 339 0.43 15.33 2.76
N ARG A 340 -0.36 15.76 3.74
CA ARG A 340 -0.49 17.15 4.15
C ARG A 340 0.09 17.34 5.54
N SER A 341 1.24 18.00 5.63
CA SER A 341 1.89 18.30 6.91
C SER A 341 0.98 19.17 7.77
N ILE A 342 0.68 18.77 9.00
CA ILE A 342 0.00 19.62 10.00
C ILE A 342 1.06 20.25 10.91
N ASN A 343 1.94 19.42 11.45
CA ASN A 343 3.07 19.81 12.28
C ASN A 343 4.39 19.60 11.52
N TRP A 344 4.68 20.49 10.56
CA TRP A 344 5.83 20.33 9.68
C TRP A 344 7.17 20.25 10.44
N GLN A 345 7.32 20.99 11.54
CA GLN A 345 8.56 20.98 12.34
C GLN A 345 8.83 19.58 12.89
N LYS A 346 7.84 18.97 13.57
CA LYS A 346 7.98 17.60 14.09
C LYS A 346 8.24 16.59 12.98
N LEU A 347 7.54 16.69 11.85
CA LEU A 347 7.76 15.79 10.71
C LEU A 347 9.17 15.92 10.14
N ASN A 348 9.75 17.12 10.13
CA ASN A 348 11.12 17.34 9.71
C ASN A 348 12.12 16.78 10.73
N ASP A 349 11.88 17.02 12.02
CA ASP A 349 12.71 16.50 13.12
C ASP A 349 12.73 14.95 13.16
N CYS A 350 11.65 14.31 12.71
CA CYS A 350 11.55 12.84 12.60
C CYS A 350 12.09 12.27 11.28
N GLY A 351 12.49 13.11 10.31
CA GLY A 351 12.91 12.63 8.98
C GLY A 351 11.77 12.29 8.02
N PHE A 352 10.51 12.42 8.43
CA PHE A 352 9.34 12.15 7.58
C PHE A 352 9.19 13.16 6.43
N SER A 353 9.48 14.44 6.70
CA SER A 353 9.38 15.51 5.70
C SER A 353 10.73 16.21 5.52
N PRO A 354 11.43 16.00 4.40
CA PRO A 354 12.71 16.67 4.16
C PRO A 354 12.51 18.17 3.92
N LEU A 355 13.50 18.97 4.30
CA LEU A 355 13.53 20.40 3.98
C LEU A 355 13.87 20.58 2.49
N PRO A 356 13.00 21.23 1.68
CA PRO A 356 13.30 21.42 0.26
C PRO A 356 14.56 22.27 0.04
N PRO A 357 15.35 22.01 -1.02
CA PRO A 357 16.54 22.81 -1.35
C PRO A 357 16.19 24.30 -1.48
N GLY A 358 16.96 25.16 -0.82
CA GLY A 358 16.74 26.61 -0.82
C GLY A 358 15.59 27.10 0.07
N SER A 359 14.93 26.22 0.83
CA SER A 359 13.91 26.58 1.81
C SER A 359 14.50 26.78 3.21
N LYS A 360 13.72 27.39 4.11
CA LYS A 360 13.98 27.45 5.56
C LYS A 360 12.82 26.81 6.33
N PRO A 361 13.04 26.24 7.54
CA PRO A 361 11.97 25.66 8.36
C PRO A 361 10.77 26.60 8.58
N GLN A 362 11.05 27.87 8.91
CA GLN A 362 10.02 28.89 9.12
C GLN A 362 9.11 29.10 7.90
N TYR A 363 9.66 28.98 6.68
CA TYR A 363 8.86 29.09 5.46
C TYR A 363 7.90 27.90 5.32
N GLN A 364 8.34 26.69 5.64
CA GLN A 364 7.49 25.50 5.57
C GLN A 364 6.40 25.52 6.64
N ILE A 365 6.73 25.93 7.87
CA ILE A 365 5.75 26.14 8.95
C ILE A 365 4.66 27.13 8.49
N ARG A 366 5.06 28.28 7.91
CA ARG A 366 4.11 29.27 7.39
C ARG A 366 3.31 28.75 6.18
N LYS A 367 3.95 28.01 5.28
CA LYS A 367 3.30 27.42 4.09
C LYS A 367 2.14 26.50 4.51
N TYR A 368 2.34 25.71 5.55
CA TYR A 368 1.40 24.70 6.00
C TYR A 368 0.47 25.16 7.14
N ALA A 369 0.66 26.37 7.65
CA ALA A 369 -0.19 26.97 8.68
C ALA A 369 -1.68 26.87 8.30
N LEU A 370 -2.48 26.53 9.31
CA LEU A 370 -3.94 26.40 9.22
C LEU A 370 -4.59 27.40 10.19
N PRO A 371 -5.77 27.93 9.85
CA PRO A 371 -6.58 28.73 10.76
C PRO A 371 -6.90 28.01 12.07
N ASP A 372 -7.33 28.79 13.07
CA ASP A 372 -7.70 28.22 14.37
C ASP A 372 -9.16 27.80 14.45
N ASN A 373 -10.03 28.29 13.55
CA ASN A 373 -11.45 27.97 13.53
C ASN A 373 -11.89 27.51 12.16
N THR A 374 -12.81 26.55 12.15
CA THR A 374 -13.49 26.07 10.96
C THR A 374 -14.43 27.14 10.42
N SER A 375 -14.70 27.09 9.12
CA SER A 375 -15.48 28.13 8.41
C SER A 375 -16.85 27.66 7.93
N THR A 376 -17.06 26.35 7.76
CA THR A 376 -18.33 25.80 7.28
C THR A 376 -19.42 25.95 8.33
N ARG A 377 -20.44 26.76 8.02
CA ARG A 377 -21.64 26.90 8.87
C ARG A 377 -22.37 25.56 8.97
N GLY A 378 -22.82 25.22 10.19
CA GLY A 378 -23.54 23.97 10.45
C GLY A 378 -22.63 22.76 10.68
N LEU A 379 -21.31 22.92 10.56
CA LEU A 379 -20.34 21.87 10.84
C LEU A 379 -20.35 21.51 12.33
N ARG A 380 -20.51 20.23 12.61
CA ARG A 380 -20.45 19.66 13.97
C ARG A 380 -20.03 18.20 13.92
N GLU A 381 -19.66 17.65 15.07
CA GLU A 381 -19.39 16.23 15.22
C GLU A 381 -20.66 15.40 14.94
N MET A 382 -20.46 14.24 14.31
CA MET A 382 -21.51 13.26 14.02
C MET A 382 -22.03 12.62 15.31
N LYS A 383 -23.34 12.40 15.40
CA LYS A 383 -24.02 11.73 16.51
C LYS A 383 -24.83 10.56 16.00
N GLU A 384 -25.24 9.66 16.90
CA GLU A 384 -26.05 8.47 16.56
C GLU A 384 -27.34 8.84 15.79
N LYS A 385 -28.00 9.94 16.18
CA LYS A 385 -29.20 10.43 15.48
C LYS A 385 -28.99 10.80 14.00
N ASP A 386 -27.74 10.99 13.57
CA ASP A 386 -27.41 11.39 12.21
C ASP A 386 -27.16 10.18 11.29
N ILE A 387 -27.10 8.96 11.83
CA ILE A 387 -26.72 7.74 11.09
C ILE A 387 -27.57 7.56 9.84
N ASP A 388 -28.89 7.63 9.94
CA ASP A 388 -29.78 7.42 8.78
C ASP A 388 -29.56 8.49 7.69
N GLY A 389 -29.34 9.74 8.10
CA GLY A 389 -29.03 10.84 7.19
C GLY A 389 -27.69 10.64 6.47
N VAL A 390 -26.66 10.24 7.21
CA VAL A 390 -25.32 9.97 6.68
C VAL A 390 -25.30 8.75 5.77
N VAL A 391 -25.94 7.64 6.16
CA VAL A 391 -26.06 6.43 5.33
C VAL A 391 -26.79 6.74 4.03
N SER A 392 -27.89 7.49 4.08
CA SER A 392 -28.63 7.92 2.89
C SER A 392 -27.78 8.80 1.96
N LEU A 393 -27.03 9.75 2.52
CA LEU A 393 -26.13 10.62 1.75
C LEU A 393 -24.95 9.84 1.14
N LEU A 394 -24.27 9.02 1.94
CA LEU A 394 -23.16 8.17 1.49
C LEU A 394 -23.61 7.21 0.41
N LYS A 395 -24.76 6.53 0.55
CA LYS A 395 -25.27 5.61 -0.45
C LYS A 395 -25.43 6.29 -1.81
N ARG A 396 -26.04 7.49 -1.84
CA ARG A 396 -26.23 8.27 -3.07
C ARG A 396 -24.90 8.76 -3.65
N TYR A 397 -24.01 9.28 -2.79
CA TYR A 397 -22.72 9.81 -3.21
C TYR A 397 -21.80 8.71 -3.75
N LEU A 398 -21.67 7.61 -3.02
CA LEU A 398 -20.81 6.49 -3.36
C LEU A 398 -21.30 5.74 -4.61
N ALA A 399 -22.59 5.80 -4.95
CA ALA A 399 -23.14 5.24 -6.18
C ALA A 399 -22.51 5.83 -7.47
N ARG A 400 -21.85 6.99 -7.38
CA ARG A 400 -21.13 7.62 -8.49
C ARG A 400 -19.85 6.88 -8.89
N PHE A 401 -19.28 6.09 -7.99
CA PHE A 401 -17.99 5.41 -8.20
C PHE A 401 -18.19 4.00 -8.77
N ASP A 402 -17.19 3.46 -9.45
CA ASP A 402 -17.24 2.11 -10.00
C ASP A 402 -17.17 1.04 -8.92
N MET A 403 -16.43 1.24 -7.83
CA MET A 403 -16.31 0.26 -6.75
C MET A 403 -16.41 0.93 -5.38
N ALA A 404 -17.41 0.56 -4.58
CA ALA A 404 -17.65 1.16 -3.27
C ALA A 404 -18.39 0.19 -2.32
N PRO A 405 -18.23 0.31 -1.00
CA PRO A 405 -18.99 -0.49 -0.06
C PRO A 405 -20.45 -0.01 0.05
N GLU A 406 -21.34 -0.93 0.42
CA GLU A 406 -22.70 -0.61 0.85
C GLU A 406 -22.80 -0.69 2.37
N PHE A 407 -22.99 0.47 3.01
CA PHE A 407 -23.12 0.53 4.47
C PHE A 407 -24.56 0.30 4.92
N THR A 408 -24.71 -0.60 5.88
CA THR A 408 -25.88 -0.69 6.75
C THR A 408 -25.79 0.35 7.88
N PRO A 409 -26.92 0.69 8.55
CA PRO A 409 -26.89 1.54 9.75
C PRO A 409 -26.00 0.99 10.87
N GLU A 410 -25.94 -0.33 11.04
CA GLU A 410 -25.11 -1.00 12.04
C GLU A 410 -23.61 -0.82 11.73
N GLU A 411 -23.21 -1.05 10.46
CA GLU A 411 -21.84 -0.79 10.02
C GLU A 411 -21.48 0.69 10.13
N ALA A 412 -22.39 1.59 9.73
CA ALA A 412 -22.16 3.04 9.84
C ALA A 412 -22.00 3.50 11.30
N HIS A 413 -22.77 2.91 12.22
CA HIS A 413 -22.59 3.15 13.65
C HIS A 413 -21.18 2.77 14.10
N HIS A 414 -20.73 1.56 13.78
CA HIS A 414 -19.40 1.07 14.14
C HIS A 414 -18.25 1.88 13.52
N TRP A 415 -18.36 2.18 12.22
CA TRP A 415 -17.29 2.82 11.47
C TRP A 415 -17.18 4.32 11.70
N PHE A 416 -18.30 5.02 11.92
CA PHE A 416 -18.32 6.48 11.88
C PHE A 416 -18.63 7.17 13.20
N ILE A 417 -19.20 6.52 14.21
CA ILE A 417 -19.51 7.21 15.47
C ILE A 417 -18.23 7.35 16.32
N PRO A 418 -17.81 8.59 16.64
CA PRO A 418 -16.70 8.82 17.56
C PRO A 418 -17.02 8.28 18.95
N LYS A 419 -16.02 7.68 19.61
CA LYS A 419 -16.14 7.16 20.98
C LYS A 419 -15.39 8.08 21.94
N PRO A 420 -16.06 8.98 22.68
CA PRO A 420 -15.41 9.95 23.54
C PRO A 420 -14.82 9.33 24.82
N ASP A 421 -15.35 8.20 25.28
CA ASP A 421 -14.98 7.57 26.56
C ASP A 421 -13.78 6.60 26.44
N GLY A 422 -13.07 6.61 25.32
CA GLY A 422 -11.94 5.71 25.07
C GLY A 422 -10.94 6.28 24.07
N GLU A 423 -10.01 5.43 23.65
CA GLU A 423 -9.11 5.78 22.56
C GLU A 423 -9.89 5.90 21.25
N GLN A 424 -10.03 7.15 20.79
CA GLN A 424 -10.79 7.45 19.59
C GLN A 424 -10.05 7.00 18.33
N ALA A 425 -10.62 6.04 17.60
CA ALA A 425 -10.08 5.57 16.32
C ALA A 425 -10.51 6.47 15.14
N ILE A 426 -11.73 7.04 15.21
CA ILE A 426 -12.37 7.78 14.11
C ILE A 426 -12.85 9.18 14.55
N TRP A 427 -12.70 10.16 13.66
CA TRP A 427 -13.28 11.49 13.77
C TRP A 427 -14.24 11.71 12.62
N SER A 428 -15.50 11.95 12.93
CA SER A 428 -16.56 12.08 11.94
C SER A 428 -17.36 13.35 12.17
N TYR A 429 -17.62 14.07 11.10
CA TYR A 429 -18.31 15.36 11.13
C TYR A 429 -19.38 15.41 10.08
N VAL A 430 -20.45 16.15 10.39
CA VAL A 430 -21.57 16.42 9.51
C VAL A 430 -21.80 17.92 9.40
N VAL A 431 -22.38 18.34 8.29
CA VAL A 431 -22.89 19.70 8.10
C VAL A 431 -24.41 19.65 8.05
N GLU A 432 -25.04 20.40 8.93
CA GLU A 432 -26.49 20.52 9.05
C GLU A 432 -26.94 21.88 8.49
N ASP A 433 -27.92 21.87 7.58
CA ASP A 433 -28.53 23.09 7.06
C ASP A 433 -29.57 23.70 8.03
N ASN A 434 -30.21 24.79 7.62
CA ASN A 434 -31.21 25.46 8.47
C ASN A 434 -32.46 24.60 8.71
N ASP A 435 -32.74 23.61 7.84
CA ASP A 435 -33.87 22.69 7.92
C ASP A 435 -33.51 21.41 8.69
N LYS A 436 -32.34 21.40 9.34
CA LYS A 436 -31.79 20.27 10.10
C LYS A 436 -31.46 19.03 9.27
N LYS A 437 -31.31 19.20 7.95
CA LYS A 437 -30.92 18.13 7.05
C LYS A 437 -29.39 18.08 6.95
N ILE A 438 -28.85 16.85 6.93
CA ILE A 438 -27.42 16.63 6.69
C ILE A 438 -27.13 16.83 5.20
N THR A 439 -26.27 17.80 4.90
CA THR A 439 -25.85 18.13 3.52
C THR A 439 -24.48 17.59 3.17
N ASP A 440 -23.61 17.42 4.17
CA ASP A 440 -22.24 16.95 3.98
C ASP A 440 -21.81 16.10 5.16
N PHE A 441 -20.90 15.18 4.88
CA PHE A 441 -20.27 14.28 5.84
C PHE A 441 -18.81 14.12 5.46
N PHE A 442 -17.90 14.08 6.44
CA PHE A 442 -16.53 13.63 6.24
C PHE A 442 -15.98 12.99 7.49
N SER A 443 -15.01 12.10 7.31
CA SER A 443 -14.39 11.36 8.40
C SER A 443 -12.90 11.10 8.14
N PHE A 444 -12.14 10.92 9.20
CA PHE A 444 -10.74 10.49 9.16
C PHE A 444 -10.40 9.66 10.39
N PHE A 445 -9.55 8.65 10.24
CA PHE A 445 -9.13 7.79 11.34
C PHE A 445 -7.66 8.02 11.73
N CYS A 446 -7.31 7.61 12.95
CA CYS A 446 -5.93 7.68 13.44
C CYS A 446 -5.22 6.37 13.24
N VAL A 447 -4.00 6.44 12.70
CA VAL A 447 -2.99 5.40 12.88
C VAL A 447 -1.74 6.09 13.41
N GLU A 448 -1.20 5.57 14.50
CA GLU A 448 0.05 6.06 15.04
C GLU A 448 1.22 5.33 14.38
N SER A 449 2.34 6.02 14.23
CA SER A 449 3.59 5.42 13.80
C SER A 449 4.64 5.65 14.88
N SER A 450 5.27 4.57 15.35
CA SER A 450 6.45 4.66 16.20
C SER A 450 7.62 5.19 15.38
N VAL A 451 8.32 6.19 15.92
CA VAL A 451 9.53 6.77 15.33
C VAL A 451 10.73 6.02 15.88
N ILE A 452 11.51 5.42 14.99
CA ILE A 452 12.68 4.63 15.35
C ILE A 452 13.90 5.56 15.38
N ASN A 453 14.76 5.42 16.40
CA ASN A 453 16.03 6.14 16.53
C ASN A 453 15.92 7.68 16.57
N ASN A 454 14.89 8.23 17.22
CA ASN A 454 14.75 9.67 17.44
C ASN A 454 14.70 10.00 18.94
N SER A 455 15.53 10.93 19.40
CA SER A 455 15.63 11.30 20.82
C SER A 455 14.58 12.31 21.29
N LYS A 456 13.81 12.91 20.37
CA LYS A 456 12.84 13.98 20.67
C LYS A 456 11.38 13.54 20.55
N HIS A 457 11.12 12.55 19.70
CA HIS A 457 9.76 12.15 19.35
C HIS A 457 9.66 10.63 19.22
N ASP A 458 8.75 10.04 19.98
CA ASP A 458 8.54 8.58 19.97
C ASP A 458 7.43 8.17 19.00
N ILE A 459 6.44 9.04 18.78
CA ILE A 459 5.21 8.74 18.05
C ILE A 459 4.85 9.89 17.10
N LEU A 460 4.50 9.55 15.87
CA LEU A 460 3.79 10.40 14.93
C LEU A 460 2.32 10.01 14.88
N ARG A 461 1.42 10.98 15.07
CA ARG A 461 -0.02 10.75 14.93
C ARG A 461 -0.46 11.13 13.52
N VAL A 462 -0.92 10.13 12.78
CA VAL A 462 -1.28 10.28 11.37
C VAL A 462 -2.79 10.16 11.20
N ALA A 463 -3.41 11.19 10.63
CA ALA A 463 -4.81 11.14 10.22
C ALA A 463 -4.89 10.56 8.81
N TYR A 464 -5.79 9.63 8.55
CA TYR A 464 -6.09 9.11 7.21
C TYR A 464 -7.50 9.52 6.82
N LEU A 465 -7.64 10.24 5.71
CA LEU A 465 -8.95 10.56 5.15
C LEU A 465 -9.71 9.26 4.88
N PHE A 466 -10.91 9.16 5.44
CA PHE A 466 -11.77 7.99 5.30
C PHE A 466 -12.88 8.29 4.30
N TYR A 467 -14.14 8.18 4.71
CA TYR A 467 -15.28 8.47 3.83
C TYR A 467 -15.76 9.91 3.96
N TYR A 468 -16.27 10.46 2.86
CA TYR A 468 -17.00 11.72 2.83
C TYR A 468 -18.11 11.66 1.77
N ALA A 469 -19.07 12.56 1.90
CA ALA A 469 -20.12 12.77 0.92
C ALA A 469 -20.65 14.19 0.99
N SER A 470 -21.12 14.72 -0.14
CA SER A 470 -21.67 16.07 -0.24
C SER A 470 -22.83 16.11 -1.23
N GLU A 471 -23.93 16.77 -0.86
CA GLU A 471 -25.05 17.04 -1.77
C GLU A 471 -24.60 17.83 -3.02
N SER A 472 -23.53 18.64 -2.93
CA SER A 472 -22.96 19.33 -4.10
C SER A 472 -22.48 18.38 -5.20
N GLY A 473 -22.06 17.16 -4.84
CA GLY A 473 -21.66 16.13 -5.81
C GLY A 473 -22.83 15.37 -6.43
N LEU A 474 -24.05 15.64 -5.96
CA LEU A 474 -25.29 14.99 -6.39
C LEU A 474 -26.19 15.92 -7.22
N ALA A 475 -25.74 17.15 -7.47
CA ALA A 475 -26.44 18.10 -8.33
C ALA A 475 -26.70 17.50 -9.72
N GLN A 476 -27.88 17.78 -10.27
CA GLN A 476 -28.24 17.46 -11.65
C GLN A 476 -28.66 18.73 -12.38
N PRO A 477 -27.94 19.15 -13.44
CA PRO A 477 -26.74 18.50 -14.01
C PRO A 477 -25.54 18.55 -13.05
N PHE A 478 -24.58 17.62 -13.24
CA PHE A 478 -23.39 17.53 -12.41
C PHE A 478 -22.51 18.78 -12.57
N ASP A 479 -22.29 19.49 -11.45
CA ASP A 479 -21.47 20.71 -11.39
C ASP A 479 -20.15 20.41 -10.66
N LYS A 480 -19.16 20.00 -11.45
CA LYS A 480 -17.81 19.68 -10.96
C LYS A 480 -17.09 20.89 -10.33
N PRO A 481 -17.12 22.10 -10.92
CA PRO A 481 -16.59 23.30 -10.25
C PRO A 481 -17.20 23.57 -8.87
N ALA A 482 -18.53 23.43 -8.72
CA ALA A 482 -19.18 23.59 -7.43
C ALA A 482 -18.74 22.53 -6.42
N LEU A 483 -18.66 21.25 -6.84
CA LEU A 483 -18.12 20.18 -6.00
C LEU A 483 -16.67 20.46 -5.60
N LYS A 484 -15.81 20.89 -6.52
CA LYS A 484 -14.40 21.24 -6.24
C LYS A 484 -14.31 22.31 -5.15
N THR A 485 -15.10 23.38 -5.26
CA THR A 485 -15.17 24.44 -4.24
C THR A 485 -15.65 23.89 -2.90
N ARG A 486 -16.71 23.07 -2.89
CA ARG A 486 -17.27 22.51 -1.66
C ARG A 486 -16.31 21.57 -0.96
N LEU A 487 -15.68 20.63 -1.68
CA LEU A 487 -14.70 19.71 -1.10
C LEU A 487 -13.49 20.45 -0.54
N ASN A 488 -13.01 21.49 -1.22
CA ASN A 488 -11.92 22.30 -0.67
C ASN A 488 -12.30 22.97 0.66
N SER A 489 -13.53 23.46 0.81
CA SER A 489 -14.03 23.99 2.10
C SER A 489 -14.05 22.92 3.19
N LEU A 490 -14.63 21.74 2.89
CA LEU A 490 -14.78 20.65 3.85
C LEU A 490 -13.42 20.08 4.29
N ILE A 491 -12.52 19.83 3.34
CA ILE A 491 -11.20 19.29 3.65
C ILE A 491 -10.33 20.32 4.38
N ASN A 492 -10.47 21.62 4.10
CA ASN A 492 -9.80 22.64 4.89
C ASN A 492 -10.23 22.59 6.36
N ASP A 493 -11.52 22.46 6.63
CA ASP A 493 -12.05 22.31 7.98
C ASP A 493 -11.62 20.98 8.62
N ALA A 494 -11.56 19.89 7.86
CA ALA A 494 -11.02 18.60 8.32
C ALA A 494 -9.55 18.72 8.77
N LEU A 495 -8.72 19.45 8.03
CA LEU A 495 -7.33 19.71 8.40
C LEU A 495 -7.22 20.56 9.69
N ILE A 496 -8.11 21.55 9.86
CA ILE A 496 -8.18 22.35 11.10
C ILE A 496 -8.58 21.47 12.29
N LEU A 497 -9.57 20.59 12.11
CA LEU A 497 -10.02 19.66 13.13
C LEU A 497 -8.95 18.64 13.49
N ALA A 498 -8.21 18.13 12.51
CA ALA A 498 -7.05 17.27 12.75
C ALA A 498 -5.93 18.00 13.51
N LYS A 499 -5.65 19.27 13.20
CA LYS A 499 -4.72 20.10 13.99
C LYS A 499 -5.19 20.23 15.44
N LYS A 500 -6.48 20.50 15.67
CA LYS A 500 -7.08 20.59 17.02
C LYS A 500 -6.98 19.25 17.77
N ALA A 501 -7.17 18.14 17.06
CA ALA A 501 -7.01 16.80 17.57
C ALA A 501 -5.53 16.35 17.69
N ARG A 502 -4.55 17.25 17.48
CA ARG A 502 -3.10 17.02 17.64
C ARG A 502 -2.54 15.94 16.71
N PHE A 503 -2.98 15.91 15.47
CA PHE A 503 -2.34 15.14 14.41
C PHE A 503 -1.13 15.89 13.84
N ASP A 504 -0.13 15.14 13.39
CA ASP A 504 1.11 15.69 12.84
C ASP A 504 1.08 15.76 11.31
N VAL A 505 0.37 14.83 10.67
CA VAL A 505 0.20 14.75 9.21
C VAL A 505 -1.17 14.17 8.87
N PHE A 506 -1.72 14.62 7.75
CA PHE A 506 -2.98 14.15 7.20
C PHE A 506 -2.73 13.48 5.85
N ASN A 507 -3.03 12.19 5.78
CA ASN A 507 -2.85 11.34 4.61
C ASN A 507 -4.16 11.22 3.84
N ALA A 508 -4.05 11.19 2.53
CA ALA A 508 -5.14 10.87 1.63
C ALA A 508 -4.58 10.08 0.45
N LEU A 509 -5.41 9.26 -0.16
CA LEU A 509 -5.12 8.62 -1.45
C LEU A 509 -5.77 9.41 -2.57
N THR A 510 -5.46 9.11 -3.83
CA THR A 510 -6.16 9.65 -5.00
C THR A 510 -7.55 9.02 -5.23
N LEU A 511 -8.21 8.54 -4.17
CA LEU A 511 -9.54 7.92 -4.21
C LEU A 511 -10.65 8.93 -4.49
N MET A 512 -11.82 8.45 -4.89
CA MET A 512 -13.03 9.26 -5.06
C MET A 512 -12.75 10.55 -5.87
N ASP A 513 -13.26 11.68 -5.40
CA ASP A 513 -13.04 13.01 -5.96
C ASP A 513 -11.82 13.72 -5.33
N ASN A 514 -10.88 13.00 -4.70
CA ASN A 514 -9.76 13.62 -3.96
C ASN A 514 -8.88 14.49 -4.85
N ALA A 515 -8.79 14.14 -6.13
CA ALA A 515 -8.10 14.94 -7.13
C ALA A 515 -8.55 16.40 -7.16
N LEU A 516 -9.80 16.71 -6.80
CA LEU A 516 -10.32 18.07 -6.82
C LEU A 516 -9.75 18.98 -5.72
N PHE A 517 -9.16 18.44 -4.65
CA PHE A 517 -8.69 19.25 -3.52
C PHE A 517 -7.24 19.01 -3.10
N LEU A 518 -6.62 17.88 -3.47
CA LEU A 518 -5.29 17.52 -2.96
C LEU A 518 -4.24 18.62 -3.20
N GLU A 519 -4.10 19.11 -4.44
CA GLU A 519 -3.11 20.15 -4.74
C GLU A 519 -3.44 21.49 -4.06
N GLN A 520 -4.69 21.94 -4.13
CA GLN A 520 -5.12 23.21 -3.55
C GLN A 520 -5.01 23.22 -2.01
N GLN A 521 -5.29 22.10 -1.35
CA GLN A 521 -5.09 21.93 0.09
C GLN A 521 -3.63 21.62 0.46
N LYS A 522 -2.69 21.69 -0.51
CA LYS A 522 -1.24 21.54 -0.32
C LYS A 522 -0.81 20.13 0.12
N PHE A 523 -1.56 19.10 -0.28
CA PHE A 523 -1.09 17.73 -0.15
C PHE A 523 0.08 17.51 -1.12
N GLY A 524 1.21 17.03 -0.61
CA GLY A 524 2.35 16.61 -1.41
C GLY A 524 2.20 15.15 -1.84
N ALA A 525 2.57 14.86 -3.09
CA ALA A 525 2.54 13.49 -3.59
C ALA A 525 3.59 12.63 -2.87
N GLY A 526 3.15 11.54 -2.26
CA GLY A 526 4.01 10.51 -1.70
C GLY A 526 4.64 9.63 -2.78
N ASP A 527 5.60 8.82 -2.39
CA ASP A 527 6.22 7.78 -3.22
C ASP A 527 5.44 6.46 -3.19
N GLY A 528 4.69 6.20 -2.11
CA GLY A 528 3.83 5.03 -1.97
C GLY A 528 2.62 5.01 -2.91
N GLN A 529 2.33 3.81 -3.42
CA GLN A 529 1.08 3.47 -4.11
C GLN A 529 0.34 2.38 -3.35
N LEU A 530 -0.98 2.37 -3.47
CA LEU A 530 -1.84 1.32 -2.96
C LEU A 530 -2.58 0.67 -4.12
N HIS A 531 -2.35 -0.64 -4.28
CA HIS A 531 -2.97 -1.43 -5.33
C HIS A 531 -4.16 -2.20 -4.74
N TYR A 532 -5.30 -2.11 -5.42
CA TYR A 532 -6.53 -2.82 -5.05
C TYR A 532 -6.65 -4.12 -5.82
N TYR A 533 -7.14 -5.16 -5.16
CA TYR A 533 -7.31 -6.49 -5.74
C TYR A 533 -8.64 -7.09 -5.34
N LEU A 534 -9.24 -7.84 -6.27
CA LEU A 534 -10.36 -8.73 -5.98
C LEU A 534 -9.95 -10.17 -6.28
N PHE A 535 -9.95 -10.99 -5.24
CA PHE A 535 -9.77 -12.42 -5.34
C PHE A 535 -11.04 -13.08 -5.90
N ASN A 536 -10.88 -14.02 -6.83
CA ASN A 536 -11.96 -14.74 -7.49
C ASN A 536 -13.00 -13.83 -8.18
N TYR A 537 -12.55 -12.70 -8.72
CA TYR A 537 -13.39 -11.80 -9.49
C TYR A 537 -12.60 -11.20 -10.65
N ARG A 538 -13.16 -11.29 -11.86
CA ARG A 538 -12.64 -10.64 -13.06
C ARG A 538 -13.40 -9.34 -13.28
N MET A 539 -12.67 -8.26 -13.49
CA MET A 539 -13.24 -6.97 -13.84
C MET A 539 -12.30 -6.14 -14.71
N LYS A 540 -12.86 -5.14 -15.38
CA LYS A 540 -12.07 -4.13 -16.09
C LYS A 540 -11.39 -3.20 -15.10
N HIS A 541 -10.28 -2.62 -15.53
CA HIS A 541 -9.54 -1.65 -14.74
C HIS A 541 -10.44 -0.46 -14.34
N ILE A 542 -10.28 0.00 -13.10
CA ILE A 542 -10.91 1.22 -12.59
C ILE A 542 -9.83 2.30 -12.43
N ALA A 543 -10.12 3.50 -12.92
CA ALA A 543 -9.25 4.65 -12.75
C ALA A 543 -9.00 4.94 -11.26
N GLY A 544 -7.73 5.07 -10.86
CA GLY A 544 -7.34 5.31 -9.46
C GLY A 544 -7.04 6.77 -9.13
N GLY A 545 -7.47 7.73 -9.96
CA GLY A 545 -7.28 9.17 -9.75
C GLY A 545 -5.89 9.70 -10.12
N VAL A 546 -5.10 8.92 -10.87
CA VAL A 546 -3.85 9.34 -11.49
C VAL A 546 -3.84 9.02 -12.98
N ASN A 547 -3.23 9.90 -13.76
CA ASN A 547 -3.05 9.70 -15.19
C ASN A 547 -1.85 8.76 -15.47
N LYS A 548 -1.61 8.48 -16.76
CA LYS A 548 -0.51 7.61 -17.22
C LYS A 548 0.90 8.08 -16.79
N LYS A 549 1.08 9.33 -16.38
CA LYS A 549 2.34 9.90 -15.86
C LYS A 549 2.41 9.86 -14.33
N ASN A 550 1.47 9.16 -13.68
CA ASN A 550 1.32 9.12 -12.22
C ASN A 550 1.12 10.52 -11.59
N GLN A 551 0.51 11.43 -12.36
CA GLN A 551 0.10 12.76 -11.90
C GLN A 551 -1.39 12.75 -11.61
N LEU A 552 -1.85 13.67 -10.77
CA LEU A 552 -3.25 13.77 -10.38
C LEU A 552 -4.14 13.94 -11.61
N ASP A 553 -5.20 13.12 -11.70
CA ASP A 553 -6.19 13.23 -12.76
C ASP A 553 -7.42 13.99 -12.24
N GLU A 554 -7.40 15.31 -12.38
CA GLU A 554 -8.56 16.11 -12.02
C GLU A 554 -9.74 15.89 -12.96
N ASP A 555 -9.52 15.46 -14.21
CA ASP A 555 -10.55 15.37 -15.24
C ASP A 555 -11.50 14.21 -14.98
N THR A 556 -10.96 13.01 -14.77
CA THR A 556 -11.77 11.81 -14.50
C THR A 556 -11.88 11.46 -13.03
N CYS A 557 -10.98 11.97 -12.18
CA CYS A 557 -10.87 11.54 -10.78
C CYS A 557 -10.72 10.01 -10.67
N SER A 558 -11.13 9.41 -9.55
CA SER A 558 -11.06 7.97 -9.31
C SER A 558 -12.44 7.33 -9.30
N GLY A 559 -12.53 6.13 -9.88
CA GLY A 559 -13.70 5.26 -9.76
C GLY A 559 -13.68 4.39 -8.49
N ILE A 560 -12.64 4.50 -7.65
CA ILE A 560 -12.55 3.78 -6.38
C ILE A 560 -13.16 4.64 -5.27
N GLY A 561 -14.32 4.22 -4.79
CA GLY A 561 -15.04 4.74 -3.64
C GLY A 561 -14.89 3.89 -2.38
N LEU A 562 -13.85 3.05 -2.30
CA LEU A 562 -13.52 2.19 -1.16
C LEU A 562 -12.21 2.66 -0.51
N VAL A 563 -12.26 2.88 0.80
CA VAL A 563 -11.09 3.18 1.63
C VAL A 563 -10.84 2.01 2.58
N MET A 564 -9.60 1.52 2.61
CA MET A 564 -9.15 0.44 3.52
C MET A 564 -8.56 1.06 4.80
N PRO A 565 -8.91 0.53 5.99
CA PRO A 565 -8.37 0.98 7.28
C PRO A 565 -6.96 0.46 7.58
#